data_AF-A0A2C9D1S2-F1
#
_entry.id   AF-A0A2C9D1S2-F1
#
_cell.length_a   1.000
_cell.length_b   1.000
_cell.length_c   1.000
_cell.angle_alpha   90.00
_cell.angle_beta   90.00
_cell.angle_gamma   90.00
#
_symmetry.space_group_name_H-M   'P 1'
#
loop_
_entity.id
_entity.type
_entity.pdbx_description
1 polymer ?
#
loop_
_entity_poly.entity_id
_entity_poly.type
_entity_poly.pdbx_seq_one_letter_code
_entity_poly.pdbx_strand_id
1 'polypeptide(L)'
;MKNPNLFSGAGVDCNRVKIGGRTDLLGDPNIKPEKPHTIIGFPGGDVEIARTSDGNYWVHVAVRHPVDDPLADRGKIIGARIDFDGRYGDEANRVLRKEVAAGDVTHIAFLVAQAQS
;
A
#
# COMPACT_ATOMS: atom_id res chain seq x y z
N MET A 1 5.56 25.51 -3.28
CA MET A 1 4.96 24.36 -2.58
C MET A 1 5.09 23.15 -3.49
N LYS A 2 5.81 22.10 -3.07
CA LYS A 2 5.99 20.87 -3.87
C LYS A 2 4.80 19.95 -3.64
N ASN A 3 4.24 19.46 -4.74
CA ASN A 3 3.07 18.58 -4.78
C ASN A 3 3.41 17.23 -4.11
N PRO A 4 2.67 16.75 -3.09
CA PRO A 4 3.01 15.52 -2.34
C PRO A 4 2.62 14.22 -3.05
N ASN A 5 2.24 14.26 -4.32
CA ASN A 5 1.80 13.08 -5.05
C ASN A 5 2.99 12.18 -5.42
N LEU A 6 3.07 11.00 -4.81
CA LEU A 6 4.01 9.94 -5.15
C LEU A 6 3.41 9.05 -6.26
N PHE A 7 4.20 8.80 -7.30
CA PHE A 7 3.91 7.86 -8.38
C PHE A 7 4.34 6.45 -7.97
N SER A 8 3.65 5.41 -8.44
CA SER A 8 4.04 4.00 -8.22
C SER A 8 5.46 3.74 -8.73
N GLY A 9 6.32 3.14 -7.90
CA GLY A 9 7.74 2.93 -8.21
C GLY A 9 8.01 2.01 -9.39
N ALA A 10 9.02 2.32 -10.20
CA ALA A 10 9.54 1.41 -11.23
C ALA A 10 10.34 0.27 -10.57
N GLY A 11 10.45 -0.90 -11.20
CA GLY A 11 11.11 -2.07 -10.60
C GLY A 11 12.57 -1.87 -10.15
N VAL A 12 13.28 -0.88 -10.73
CA VAL A 12 14.63 -0.48 -10.29
C VAL A 12 14.64 0.30 -8.97
N ASP A 13 13.50 0.85 -8.55
CA ASP A 13 13.31 1.62 -7.32
C ASP A 13 12.70 0.79 -6.18
N CYS A 14 12.53 -0.52 -6.40
CA CYS A 14 11.96 -1.44 -5.42
C CYS A 14 13.01 -2.19 -4.59
N ASN A 15 12.69 -2.39 -3.31
CA ASN A 15 13.37 -3.31 -2.42
C ASN A 15 13.06 -4.78 -2.79
N ARG A 16 14.03 -5.68 -2.58
CA ARG A 16 13.81 -7.11 -2.81
C ARG A 16 13.05 -7.72 -1.62
N VAL A 17 11.97 -8.43 -1.90
CA VAL A 17 11.20 -9.18 -0.89
C VAL A 17 11.47 -10.67 -1.04
N LYS A 18 11.65 -11.37 0.08
CA LYS A 18 11.81 -12.84 0.11
C LYS A 18 10.50 -13.49 0.54
N ILE A 19 9.99 -14.43 -0.26
CA ILE A 19 8.81 -15.22 0.10
C ILE A 19 9.11 -16.05 1.36
N GLY A 20 8.20 -15.99 2.34
CA GLY A 20 8.36 -16.60 3.66
C GLY A 20 9.37 -15.89 4.57
N GLY A 21 9.91 -14.75 4.15
CA GLY A 21 10.81 -13.91 4.95
C GLY A 21 10.12 -12.66 5.47
N ARG A 22 10.72 -12.06 6.51
CA ARG A 22 10.40 -10.70 6.97
C ARG A 22 11.42 -9.74 6.37
N THR A 23 10.96 -8.62 5.83
CA THR A 23 11.82 -7.51 5.34
C THR A 23 11.56 -6.31 6.24
N ASP A 24 12.57 -5.92 7.01
CA ASP A 24 12.48 -4.75 7.89
C ASP A 24 12.99 -3.51 7.14
N LEU A 25 12.13 -2.51 7.02
CA LEU A 25 12.46 -1.17 6.53
C LEU A 25 12.94 -0.32 7.71
N LEU A 26 14.10 0.29 7.60
CA LEU A 26 14.80 0.93 8.72
C LEU A 26 14.55 2.44 8.82
N GLY A 27 13.93 3.06 7.82
CA GLY A 27 13.75 4.52 7.82
C GLY A 27 14.92 5.29 7.22
N ASP A 28 16.09 4.67 7.05
CA ASP A 28 17.32 5.41 6.78
C ASP A 28 17.66 5.45 5.28
N PRO A 29 17.61 6.63 4.62
CA PRO A 29 17.92 6.76 3.20
C PRO A 29 19.37 6.43 2.87
N ASN A 30 20.25 6.37 3.86
CA ASN A 30 21.68 6.14 3.69
C ASN A 30 22.05 4.65 3.79
N ILE A 31 21.14 3.78 4.25
CA ILE A 31 21.39 2.34 4.31
C ILE A 31 21.06 1.72 2.94
N LYS A 32 22.10 1.12 2.34
CA LYS A 32 22.14 0.77 0.91
C LYS A 32 21.17 -0.30 0.37
N PRO A 33 20.33 -1.04 1.12
CA PRO A 33 19.24 -1.77 0.51
C PRO A 33 17.92 -1.01 0.52
N GLU A 34 17.74 0.10 1.27
CA GLU A 34 16.42 0.71 1.48
C GLU A 34 16.11 1.82 0.47
N LYS A 35 15.57 1.40 -0.68
CA LYS A 35 14.99 2.28 -1.68
C LYS A 35 13.66 2.87 -1.20
N PRO A 36 13.20 3.99 -1.80
CA PRO A 36 11.96 4.63 -1.39
C PRO A 36 10.71 3.76 -1.53
N HIS A 37 10.72 2.71 -2.36
CA HIS A 37 9.57 1.85 -2.58
C HIS A 37 9.87 0.37 -2.24
N THR A 38 8.88 -0.30 -1.67
CA THR A 38 8.84 -1.75 -1.54
C THR A 38 7.50 -2.24 -2.08
N ILE A 39 7.52 -3.03 -3.15
CA ILE A 39 6.29 -3.50 -3.81
C ILE A 39 6.24 -5.03 -3.77
N ILE A 40 5.11 -5.56 -3.33
CA ILE A 40 4.77 -6.98 -3.40
C ILE A 40 3.57 -7.13 -4.33
N GLY A 41 3.81 -7.65 -5.53
CA GLY A 41 2.75 -7.99 -6.48
C GLY A 41 2.14 -9.36 -6.17
N PHE A 42 0.83 -9.48 -6.42
CA PHE A 42 0.08 -10.73 -6.37
C PHE A 42 -0.96 -10.75 -7.50
N PRO A 43 -1.52 -11.91 -7.87
CA PRO A 43 -2.55 -11.96 -8.91
C PRO A 43 -3.72 -11.01 -8.58
N GLY A 44 -3.96 -10.02 -9.45
CA GLY A 44 -5.02 -9.02 -9.31
C GLY A 44 -4.65 -7.75 -8.53
N GLY A 45 -3.42 -7.59 -8.05
CA GLY A 45 -3.04 -6.37 -7.32
C GLY A 45 -1.61 -6.29 -6.80
N ASP A 46 -1.36 -5.26 -6.00
CA ASP A 46 -0.08 -5.04 -5.33
C ASP A 46 -0.27 -4.39 -3.94
N VAL A 47 0.73 -4.62 -3.09
CA VAL A 47 0.96 -3.82 -1.89
C VAL A 47 2.23 -3.01 -2.11
N GLU A 48 2.16 -1.71 -1.89
CA GLU A 48 3.29 -0.79 -1.99
C GLU A 48 3.50 -0.07 -0.65
N ILE A 49 4.74 -0.11 -0.15
CA ILE A 49 5.20 0.70 0.98
C ILE A 49 6.17 1.73 0.42
N ALA A 50 5.81 3.02 0.52
CA ALA A 50 6.57 4.12 -0.04
C ALA A 50 6.99 5.11 1.05
N ARG A 51 8.29 5.35 1.20
CA ARG A 51 8.82 6.34 2.14
C ARG A 51 8.68 7.75 1.57
N THR A 52 8.13 8.66 2.37
CA THR A 52 8.01 10.07 2.03
C THR A 52 9.29 10.84 2.38
N SER A 53 9.44 12.07 1.87
CA SER A 53 10.64 12.87 2.12
C SER A 53 10.78 13.35 3.58
N ASP A 54 9.71 13.32 4.35
CA ASP A 54 9.66 13.64 5.78
C ASP A 54 9.81 12.39 6.67
N GLY A 55 10.12 11.22 6.09
CA GLY A 55 10.42 9.99 6.84
C GLY A 55 9.19 9.17 7.25
N ASN A 56 7.98 9.60 6.88
CA ASN A 56 6.77 8.81 7.02
C ASN A 56 6.67 7.76 5.90
N TYR A 57 5.64 6.92 5.97
CA TYR A 57 5.39 5.87 4.98
C TYR A 57 3.95 5.86 4.53
N TRP A 58 3.72 5.89 3.22
CA TRP A 58 2.45 5.46 2.66
C TRP A 58 2.45 3.94 2.49
N VAL A 59 1.38 3.30 2.92
CA VAL A 59 1.11 1.89 2.68
C VAL A 59 -0.14 1.78 1.82
N HIS A 60 0.02 1.29 0.60
CA HIS A 60 -1.02 1.17 -0.40
C HIS A 60 -1.38 -0.30 -0.63
N VAL A 61 -2.67 -0.55 -0.80
CA VAL A 61 -3.19 -1.78 -1.41
C VAL A 61 -3.99 -1.36 -2.65
N ALA A 62 -3.59 -1.85 -3.82
CA ALA A 62 -4.24 -1.52 -5.09
C ALA A 62 -4.61 -2.80 -5.84
N VAL A 63 -5.76 -2.78 -6.52
CA VAL A 63 -6.09 -3.79 -7.52
C VAL A 63 -5.60 -3.35 -8.89
N ARG A 64 -5.03 -4.29 -9.65
CA ARG A 64 -4.42 -4.06 -10.96
C ARG A 64 -4.96 -5.06 -11.97
N HIS A 65 -4.74 -4.75 -13.24
CA HIS A 65 -4.85 -5.75 -14.30
C HIS A 65 -3.74 -6.80 -14.14
N PRO A 66 -3.98 -8.05 -14.59
CA PRO A 66 -2.92 -9.03 -14.72
C PRO A 66 -1.75 -8.46 -15.53
N VAL A 67 -0.52 -8.74 -15.08
CA VAL A 67 0.70 -8.22 -15.71
C VAL A 67 0.86 -8.79 -17.13
N ASP A 68 0.40 -10.01 -17.33
CA ASP A 68 0.44 -10.78 -18.57
C ASP A 68 -0.73 -10.50 -19.51
N ASP A 69 -1.83 -9.90 -19.02
CA ASP A 69 -2.96 -9.49 -19.82
C ASP A 69 -3.59 -8.18 -19.30
N PRO A 70 -3.18 -7.02 -19.85
CA PRO A 70 -3.73 -5.73 -19.44
C PRO A 70 -5.17 -5.49 -19.92
N LEU A 71 -5.71 -6.33 -20.79
CA LEU A 71 -7.10 -6.25 -21.27
C LEU A 71 -8.06 -7.09 -20.41
N ALA A 72 -7.53 -8.05 -19.64
CA ALA A 72 -8.32 -8.82 -18.68
C ALA A 72 -8.87 -7.93 -17.55
N ASP A 73 -9.93 -8.38 -16.90
CA ASP A 73 -10.50 -7.66 -15.76
C ASP A 73 -9.46 -7.48 -14.65
N ARG A 74 -9.40 -6.26 -14.08
CA ARG A 74 -8.61 -5.99 -12.89
C ARG A 74 -9.13 -6.79 -11.70
N GLY A 75 -8.27 -7.01 -10.71
CA GLY A 75 -8.72 -7.53 -9.41
C GLY A 75 -9.80 -6.64 -8.77
N LYS A 76 -10.47 -7.17 -7.74
CA LYS A 76 -11.51 -6.44 -7.01
C LYS A 76 -11.27 -6.50 -5.51
N ILE A 77 -11.38 -5.36 -4.84
CA ILE A 77 -11.47 -5.32 -3.39
C ILE A 77 -12.90 -5.77 -3.05
N ILE A 78 -13.02 -6.93 -2.40
CA ILE A 78 -14.33 -7.52 -2.05
C ILE A 78 -14.71 -7.32 -0.58
N GLY A 79 -13.78 -6.81 0.23
CA GLY A 79 -13.97 -6.54 1.65
C GLY A 79 -12.86 -5.67 2.20
N ALA A 80 -13.18 -4.81 3.16
CA ALA A 80 -12.22 -4.03 3.94
C ALA A 80 -12.78 -3.71 5.33
N ARG A 81 -11.89 -3.47 6.29
CA ARG A 81 -12.23 -3.17 7.69
C ARG A 81 -11.18 -2.24 8.30
N ILE A 82 -11.62 -1.37 9.21
CA ILE A 82 -10.81 -0.54 10.10
C ILE A 82 -11.24 -0.85 11.54
N ASP A 83 -10.28 -1.23 12.37
CA ASP A 83 -10.47 -1.37 13.81
C ASP A 83 -9.71 -0.25 14.52
N PHE A 84 -10.24 0.21 15.64
CA PHE A 84 -9.56 1.13 16.54
C PHE A 84 -9.03 0.36 17.73
N ASP A 85 -8.14 0.97 18.51
CA ASP A 85 -7.61 0.34 19.71
C ASP A 85 -8.76 -0.11 20.65
N GLY A 86 -8.83 -1.42 20.87
CA GLY A 86 -9.85 -2.08 21.67
C GLY A 86 -11.29 -2.05 21.15
N ARG A 87 -11.58 -1.51 19.95
CA ARG A 87 -12.97 -1.39 19.47
C ARG A 87 -13.14 -1.46 17.96
N TYR A 88 -14.29 -1.97 17.54
CA TYR A 88 -14.69 -1.99 16.13
C TYR A 88 -15.13 -0.60 15.66
N GLY A 89 -14.67 -0.15 14.49
CA GLY A 89 -15.02 1.16 13.93
C GLY A 89 -16.37 1.15 13.20
N ASP A 90 -17.49 0.96 13.90
CA ASP A 90 -18.82 0.72 13.30
C ASP A 90 -19.18 1.66 12.15
N GLU A 91 -19.10 2.97 12.37
CA GLU A 91 -19.47 3.96 11.36
C GLU A 91 -18.54 3.92 10.14
N ALA A 92 -17.23 3.91 10.38
CA ALA A 92 -16.22 3.84 9.31
C ALA A 92 -16.38 2.57 8.47
N ASN A 93 -16.59 1.43 9.13
CA ASN A 93 -16.78 0.16 8.47
C ASN A 93 -18.10 0.07 7.72
N ARG A 94 -19.16 0.70 8.22
CA ARG A 94 -20.45 0.76 7.50
C ARG A 94 -20.30 1.51 6.18
N VAL A 95 -19.64 2.66 6.19
CA VAL A 95 -19.37 3.44 4.97
C VAL A 95 -18.45 2.64 4.05
N LEU A 96 -17.33 2.13 4.56
CA LEU A 96 -16.36 1.41 3.75
C LEU A 96 -16.97 0.16 3.09
N ARG A 97 -17.76 -0.64 3.82
CA ARG A 97 -18.45 -1.82 3.26
C ARG A 97 -19.41 -1.44 2.14
N LYS A 98 -20.12 -0.30 2.26
CA LYS A 98 -21.03 0.18 1.23
C LYS A 98 -20.27 0.48 -0.07
N GLU A 99 -19.18 1.24 0.01
CA GLU A 99 -18.37 1.60 -1.17
C GLU A 99 -17.67 0.38 -1.79
N VAL A 100 -17.18 -0.54 -0.95
CA VAL A 100 -16.59 -1.82 -1.41
C VAL A 100 -17.63 -2.68 -2.13
N ALA A 101 -18.86 -2.79 -1.59
CA ALA A 101 -19.93 -3.55 -2.21
C ALA A 101 -20.37 -2.95 -3.56
N ALA A 102 -20.35 -1.63 -3.68
CA ALA A 102 -20.60 -0.93 -4.95
C ALA A 102 -19.50 -1.22 -6.00
N GLY A 103 -18.30 -1.62 -5.56
CA GLY A 103 -17.17 -1.93 -6.43
C GLY A 103 -16.32 -0.70 -6.81
N ASP A 104 -16.55 0.42 -6.14
CA ASP A 104 -15.89 1.69 -6.42
C ASP A 104 -14.49 1.80 -5.79
N VAL A 105 -14.20 0.93 -4.80
CA VAL A 105 -12.92 0.94 -4.09
C VAL A 105 -11.90 0.09 -4.83
N THR A 106 -10.88 0.73 -5.39
CA THR A 106 -9.79 0.08 -6.13
C THR A 106 -8.42 0.28 -5.49
N HIS A 107 -8.35 1.17 -4.50
CA HIS A 107 -7.13 1.58 -3.85
C HIS A 107 -7.43 2.02 -2.42
N ILE A 108 -6.64 1.53 -1.46
CA ILE A 108 -6.68 1.95 -0.05
C ILE A 108 -5.26 2.35 0.33
N ALA A 109 -5.11 3.48 1.02
CA ALA A 109 -3.82 4.01 1.42
C ALA A 109 -3.82 4.48 2.88
N PHE A 110 -2.73 4.23 3.60
CA PHE A 110 -2.52 4.68 4.96
C PHE A 110 -1.21 5.44 5.06
N LEU A 111 -1.22 6.62 5.67
CA LEU A 111 0.01 7.32 6.06
C LEU A 111 0.39 6.89 7.47
N VAL A 112 1.60 6.37 7.62
CA VAL A 112 2.14 5.85 8.87
C VAL A 112 3.33 6.70 9.26
N ALA A 113 3.25 7.32 10.43
CA ALA A 113 4.37 8.03 11.00
C ALA A 113 5.30 7.07 11.75
N GLN A 114 6.61 7.30 11.65
CA GLN A 114 7.57 6.63 12.52
C GLN A 114 7.44 7.22 13.92
N ALA A 115 7.36 6.35 14.94
CA ALA A 115 7.42 6.81 16.33
C ALA A 115 8.77 7.51 16.56
N GLN A 116 8.73 8.75 17.05
CA GLN A 116 9.93 9.44 17.51
C GLN A 116 10.37 8.79 18.83
N SER A 117 11.58 8.23 18.83
CA SER A 117 12.25 7.72 20.03
C SER A 117 12.79 8.85 20.90
#